data_AF-A0A7Y4AB37-F1
#
_entry.id   AF-A0A7Y4AB37-F1
#
_cell.length_a   1.000
_cell.length_b   1.000
_cell.length_c   1.000
_cell.angle_alpha   90.00
_cell.angle_beta   90.00
_cell.angle_gamma   90.00
#
_symmetry.space_group_name_H-M   'P 1'
#
loop_
_entity.id
_entity.type
_entity.pdbx_description
1 polymer ?
#
loop_
_entity_poly.entity_id
_entity_poly.type
_entity_poly.pdbx_seq_one_letter_code
_entity_poly.pdbx_strand_id
1 'polypeptide(L)'
;MKLDKFVEQLNVIARKYFYEPSLRDNRIVLSRSQTLLTVPIEFYEDEVAIYLFARTTSWDGAGDRTDMNDVFSMLPALFMRVSNLHISSKLLDLEHPLGQGDDGAIREVELYARYITFSQPHKGGFLPRSKASLEIIEHILEAITEYEVSLYHFIESDSNQNDSCDYTGLDLHVWAVTLAKALNQNIKSDGVLYNKRVNPSWLYFRSLSHKLSVIRAPKTAYMLRELVKNTNFEKTHSSDGYSFYINKPTLNAFKDDETTILLKV
;
A
#
# COMPACT_ATOMS: atom_id res chain seq x y z
N MET A 1 26.24 -13.62 10.76
CA MET A 1 25.34 -14.76 10.46
C MET A 1 25.99 -15.58 9.36
N LYS A 2 26.28 -16.87 9.55
CA LYS A 2 26.61 -17.74 8.40
C LYS A 2 25.40 -17.68 7.46
N LEU A 3 25.60 -17.45 6.17
CA LEU A 3 24.51 -17.61 5.20
C LEU A 3 24.06 -19.07 5.30
N ASP A 4 22.92 -19.31 5.91
CA ASP A 4 22.25 -20.59 5.74
C ASP A 4 21.65 -20.66 4.33
N LYS A 5 21.40 -21.89 3.91
CA LYS A 5 20.88 -22.23 2.58
C LYS A 5 19.62 -21.44 2.19
N PHE A 6 18.80 -21.04 3.17
CA PHE A 6 17.60 -20.25 2.91
C PHE A 6 17.97 -18.84 2.42
N VAL A 7 18.92 -18.18 3.07
CA VAL A 7 19.40 -16.85 2.64
C VAL A 7 20.04 -16.90 1.25
N GLU A 8 20.82 -17.93 0.95
CA GLU A 8 21.43 -18.11 -0.37
C GLU A 8 20.36 -18.22 -1.46
N GLN A 9 19.33 -19.05 -1.24
CA GLN A 9 18.23 -19.22 -2.17
C GLN A 9 17.38 -17.96 -2.32
N LEU A 10 17.11 -17.26 -1.21
CA LEU A 10 16.40 -15.99 -1.24
C LEU A 10 17.15 -14.93 -2.06
N ASN A 11 18.48 -14.87 -1.96
CA ASN A 11 19.29 -13.97 -2.78
C ASN A 11 19.20 -14.30 -4.27
N VAL A 12 19.13 -15.58 -4.64
CA VAL A 12 18.93 -16.01 -6.02
C VAL A 12 17.56 -15.57 -6.54
N ILE A 13 16.51 -15.80 -5.75
CA ILE A 13 15.14 -15.38 -6.07
C ILE A 13 15.07 -13.85 -6.21
N ALA A 14 15.61 -13.09 -5.26
CA ALA A 14 15.59 -11.63 -5.30
C ALA A 14 16.25 -11.09 -6.59
N ARG A 15 17.42 -11.64 -6.97
CA ARG A 15 18.14 -11.23 -8.19
C ARG A 15 17.40 -11.59 -9.47
N LYS A 16 16.62 -12.69 -9.49
CA LYS A 16 15.74 -13.03 -10.62
C LYS A 16 14.76 -11.89 -10.94
N TYR A 17 14.28 -11.17 -9.93
CA TYR A 17 13.38 -10.01 -10.07
C TYR A 17 14.11 -8.67 -9.96
N PHE A 18 15.42 -8.64 -10.24
CA PHE A 18 16.26 -7.44 -10.26
C PHE A 18 16.42 -6.70 -8.93
N TYR A 19 16.07 -7.32 -7.80
CA TYR A 19 16.35 -6.75 -6.48
C TYR A 19 17.82 -6.84 -6.12
N GLU A 20 18.30 -5.80 -5.44
CA GLU A 20 19.61 -5.72 -4.81
C GLU A 20 19.46 -6.05 -3.31
N PRO A 21 19.89 -7.24 -2.86
CA PRO A 21 19.77 -7.62 -1.46
C PRO A 21 20.84 -6.92 -0.62
N SER A 22 20.42 -6.22 0.43
CA SER A 22 21.28 -5.64 1.46
C SER A 22 21.08 -6.38 2.79
N LEU A 23 22.07 -7.19 3.18
CA LEU A 23 22.05 -7.89 4.46
C LEU A 23 22.39 -6.92 5.61
N ARG A 24 21.54 -6.86 6.64
CA ARG A 24 21.74 -6.03 7.83
C ARG A 24 21.30 -6.81 9.07
N ASP A 25 22.19 -7.02 10.03
CA ASP A 25 21.89 -7.72 11.29
C ASP A 25 21.09 -9.02 11.09
N ASN A 26 19.80 -9.00 11.45
CA ASN A 26 18.83 -10.09 11.33
C ASN A 26 17.81 -9.88 10.20
N ARG A 27 18.11 -9.09 9.17
CA ARG A 27 17.21 -8.85 8.04
C ARG A 27 17.93 -8.72 6.72
N ILE A 28 17.20 -8.98 5.64
CA ILE A 28 17.59 -8.60 4.28
C ILE A 28 16.62 -7.53 3.82
N VAL A 29 17.15 -6.43 3.32
CA VAL A 29 16.35 -5.41 2.66
C VAL A 29 16.55 -5.56 1.17
N LEU A 30 15.47 -5.86 0.45
CA LEU A 30 15.46 -5.91 -1.00
C LEU A 30 15.01 -4.55 -1.53
N SER A 31 15.80 -3.95 -2.41
CA SER A 31 15.51 -2.68 -3.07
C SER A 31 15.84 -2.77 -4.56
N ARG A 32 15.27 -1.88 -5.37
CA ARG A 32 15.70 -1.66 -6.76
C ARG A 32 15.87 -0.18 -7.01
N SER A 33 16.63 0.15 -8.04
CA SER A 33 16.67 1.53 -8.53
C SER A 33 15.27 1.97 -8.96
N GLN A 34 14.89 3.21 -8.62
CA GLN A 34 13.65 3.85 -9.07
C GLN A 34 12.35 3.19 -8.55
N THR A 35 12.38 2.54 -7.38
CA THR A 35 11.18 2.01 -6.73
C THR A 35 10.80 2.79 -5.50
N LEU A 36 9.49 2.94 -5.27
CA LEU A 36 8.95 3.55 -4.05
C LEU A 36 8.76 2.54 -2.92
N LEU A 37 8.86 1.24 -3.25
CA LEU A 37 8.73 0.15 -2.31
C LEU A 37 10.09 -0.48 -2.04
N THR A 38 10.35 -0.73 -0.76
CA THR A 38 11.40 -1.63 -0.32
C THR A 38 10.75 -2.86 0.32
N VAL A 39 11.41 -4.01 0.22
CA VAL A 39 10.90 -5.28 0.76
C VAL A 39 11.86 -5.79 1.84
N PRO A 40 11.66 -5.40 3.10
CA PRO A 40 12.36 -6.02 4.21
C PRO A 40 11.87 -7.46 4.46
N ILE A 41 12.82 -8.34 4.73
CA ILE A 41 12.61 -9.71 5.18
C ILE A 41 13.40 -9.89 6.47
N GLU A 42 12.70 -9.95 7.60
CA GLU A 42 13.28 -10.14 8.91
C GLU A 42 13.38 -11.62 9.24
N PHE A 43 14.52 -12.02 9.79
CA PHE A 43 14.84 -13.37 10.22
C PHE A 43 14.62 -13.52 11.72
N TYR A 44 13.85 -14.53 12.06
CA TYR A 44 13.70 -15.09 13.39
C TYR A 44 14.36 -16.49 13.38
N GLU A 45 14.36 -17.18 14.53
CA GLU A 45 15.05 -18.47 14.68
C GLU A 45 14.63 -19.47 13.58
N ASP A 46 13.33 -19.77 13.50
CA ASP A 46 12.75 -20.73 12.55
C ASP A 46 11.77 -20.10 11.54
N GLU A 47 11.56 -18.78 11.62
CA GLU A 47 10.57 -18.05 10.83
C GLU A 47 11.18 -16.82 10.15
N VAL A 48 10.49 -16.29 9.15
CA VAL A 48 10.75 -15.00 8.53
C VAL A 48 9.48 -14.18 8.45
N ALA A 49 9.61 -12.87 8.59
CA ALA A 49 8.53 -11.92 8.34
C ALA A 49 8.87 -11.06 7.13
N ILE A 50 7.95 -10.98 6.18
CA ILE A 50 8.08 -10.15 4.98
C ILE A 50 7.04 -9.04 5.02
N TYR A 51 7.46 -7.82 4.72
CA TYR A 51 6.59 -6.65 4.63
C TYR A 51 7.13 -5.70 3.57
N LEU A 52 6.33 -4.69 3.22
CA LEU A 52 6.76 -3.60 2.35
C LEU A 52 6.89 -2.33 3.18
N PHE A 53 7.84 -1.50 2.80
CA PHE A 53 7.95 -0.14 3.28
C PHE A 53 7.83 0.81 2.11
N ALA A 54 6.81 1.67 2.17
CA ALA A 54 6.51 2.68 1.18
C ALA A 54 6.83 4.06 1.77
N ARG A 55 7.71 4.80 1.08
CA ARG A 55 8.04 6.17 1.45
C ARG A 55 8.44 6.95 0.22
N THR A 56 7.79 8.09 0.05
CA THR A 56 8.15 9.12 -0.92
C THR A 56 8.97 10.22 -0.26
N THR A 57 9.79 10.90 -1.06
CA THR A 57 10.76 11.90 -0.67
C THR A 57 10.57 13.16 -1.50
N SER A 58 11.32 14.22 -1.19
CA SER A 58 11.32 15.46 -1.97
C SER A 58 11.80 15.28 -3.42
N TRP A 59 12.42 14.14 -3.75
CA TRP A 59 12.83 13.80 -5.11
C TRP A 59 11.69 13.19 -5.93
N ASP A 60 10.64 12.68 -5.27
CA ASP A 60 9.53 11.98 -5.91
C ASP A 60 8.38 12.94 -6.25
N GLY A 61 8.27 14.07 -5.58
CA GLY A 61 7.24 15.07 -5.86
C GLY A 61 7.32 16.32 -4.98
N ALA A 62 6.74 17.40 -5.48
CA ALA A 62 6.68 18.68 -4.79
C ALA A 62 5.63 18.72 -3.65
N GLY A 63 5.86 19.61 -2.69
CA GLY A 63 4.92 19.91 -1.59
C GLY A 63 4.98 18.90 -0.44
N ASP A 64 3.90 18.86 0.34
CA ASP A 64 3.60 17.74 1.24
C ASP A 64 3.37 16.44 0.43
N ARG A 65 3.79 15.29 0.97
CA ARG A 65 3.73 14.00 0.26
C ARG A 65 2.79 13.00 0.93
N THR A 66 1.91 13.46 1.81
CA THR A 66 0.91 12.63 2.49
C THR A 66 0.06 11.86 1.49
N ASP A 67 -0.42 12.52 0.44
CA ASP A 67 -1.22 11.93 -0.63
C ASP A 67 -0.44 10.86 -1.42
N MET A 68 0.82 11.13 -1.75
CA MET A 68 1.68 10.19 -2.45
C MET A 68 1.94 8.95 -1.58
N ASN A 69 2.33 9.14 -0.32
CA ASN A 69 2.54 8.05 0.62
C ASN A 69 1.27 7.21 0.79
N ASP A 70 0.09 7.82 0.76
CA ASP A 70 -1.18 7.13 0.86
C ASP A 70 -1.49 6.32 -0.42
N VAL A 71 -1.40 6.94 -1.59
CA VAL A 71 -1.66 6.30 -2.88
C VAL A 71 -0.67 5.16 -3.16
N PHE A 72 0.63 5.43 -3.07
CA PHE A 72 1.68 4.47 -3.44
C PHE A 72 1.81 3.30 -2.45
N SER A 73 1.21 3.40 -1.27
CA SER A 73 1.11 2.28 -0.33
C SER A 73 -0.20 1.51 -0.46
N MET A 74 -1.30 2.18 -0.81
CA MET A 74 -2.60 1.55 -1.03
C MET A 74 -2.62 0.72 -2.32
N LEU A 75 -2.09 1.24 -3.42
CA LEU A 75 -2.08 0.56 -4.72
C LEU A 75 -1.42 -0.83 -4.71
N PRO A 76 -0.21 -1.04 -4.15
CA PRO A 76 0.37 -2.37 -4.08
C PRO A 76 -0.45 -3.31 -3.19
N ALA A 77 -1.01 -2.82 -2.08
CA ALA A 77 -1.90 -3.63 -1.23
C ALA A 77 -3.16 -4.09 -1.98
N LEU A 78 -3.76 -3.22 -2.79
CA LEU A 78 -4.87 -3.58 -3.68
C LEU A 78 -4.42 -4.56 -4.77
N PHE A 79 -3.29 -4.30 -5.41
CA PHE A 79 -2.74 -5.16 -6.46
C PHE A 79 -2.51 -6.59 -5.95
N MET A 80 -1.91 -6.75 -4.77
CA MET A 80 -1.71 -8.05 -4.12
C MET A 80 -3.02 -8.79 -3.81
N ARG A 81 -4.11 -8.05 -3.57
CA ARG A 81 -5.44 -8.61 -3.29
C ARG A 81 -6.16 -9.08 -4.55
N VAL A 82 -5.96 -8.38 -5.66
CA VAL A 82 -6.61 -8.66 -6.95
C VAL A 82 -5.72 -9.44 -7.91
N SER A 83 -4.46 -9.69 -7.57
CA SER A 83 -3.63 -10.65 -8.28
C SER A 83 -4.03 -12.08 -7.89
N ASN A 84 -3.44 -13.07 -8.57
CA ASN A 84 -3.66 -14.49 -8.27
C ASN A 84 -3.21 -14.91 -6.85
N LEU A 85 -2.57 -14.01 -6.09
CA LEU A 85 -2.13 -14.27 -4.72
C LEU A 85 -3.22 -14.03 -3.68
N HIS A 86 -4.19 -13.17 -3.97
CA HIS A 86 -5.30 -12.84 -3.06
C HIS A 86 -4.88 -12.43 -1.63
N ILE A 87 -3.68 -11.88 -1.48
CA ILE A 87 -3.09 -11.54 -0.18
C ILE A 87 -3.78 -10.31 0.41
N SER A 88 -4.27 -10.44 1.64
CA SER A 88 -4.83 -9.32 2.40
C SER A 88 -3.71 -8.59 3.12
N SER A 89 -3.67 -7.25 3.01
CA SER A 89 -2.64 -6.42 3.63
C SER A 89 -3.22 -5.52 4.73
N LYS A 90 -2.41 -5.22 5.74
CA LYS A 90 -2.65 -4.16 6.73
C LYS A 90 -1.67 -3.02 6.48
N LEU A 91 -2.19 -1.80 6.55
CA LEU A 91 -1.45 -0.56 6.38
C LEU A 91 -1.16 0.04 7.77
N LEU A 92 0.11 0.25 8.07
CA LEU A 92 0.56 0.83 9.33
C LEU A 92 1.21 2.19 9.06
N ASP A 93 0.51 3.25 9.42
CA ASP A 93 0.97 4.62 9.25
C ASP A 93 2.18 4.89 10.15
N LEU A 94 3.19 5.56 9.59
CA LEU A 94 4.32 6.11 10.33
C LEU A 94 4.20 7.61 10.38
N GLU A 95 4.31 8.15 11.59
CA GLU A 95 4.32 9.58 11.84
C GLU A 95 5.69 10.19 11.48
N HIS A 96 5.71 11.51 11.30
CA HIS A 96 6.95 12.22 11.07
C HIS A 96 7.89 12.07 12.29
N PRO A 97 9.22 11.86 12.11
CA PRO A 97 10.17 11.67 13.22
C PRO A 97 10.27 12.82 14.22
N LEU A 98 9.81 14.01 13.84
CA LEU A 98 9.76 15.19 14.71
C LEU A 98 8.46 15.28 15.53
N GLY A 99 7.60 14.27 15.46
CA GLY A 99 6.26 14.27 16.04
C GLY A 99 5.29 15.17 15.27
N GLN A 100 3.99 14.92 15.47
CA GLN A 100 2.91 15.67 14.86
C GLN A 100 1.77 15.96 15.86
N GLY A 101 1.03 17.04 15.63
CA GLY A 101 -0.06 17.48 16.53
C GLY A 101 0.42 18.47 17.61
N ASP A 102 -0.36 18.62 18.68
CA ASP A 102 -0.14 19.65 19.72
C ASP A 102 1.22 19.54 20.43
N ASP A 103 1.73 18.31 20.56
CA ASP A 103 2.99 17.99 21.23
C ASP A 103 4.17 17.77 20.25
N GLY A 104 3.93 17.88 18.94
CA GLY A 104 4.92 17.65 17.88
C GLY A 104 5.56 18.92 17.34
N ALA A 105 6.74 18.80 16.71
CA ALA A 105 7.37 19.95 16.04
C ALA A 105 6.66 20.33 14.73
N ILE A 106 5.89 19.40 14.15
CA ILE A 106 5.08 19.63 12.96
C ILE A 106 3.62 19.75 13.37
N ARG A 107 3.01 20.91 13.12
CA ARG A 107 1.60 21.17 13.44
C ARG A 107 0.64 20.44 12.49
N GLU A 108 1.09 20.19 11.27
CA GLU A 108 0.34 19.47 10.25
C GLU A 108 0.49 17.97 10.46
N VAL A 109 -0.59 17.22 10.27
CA VAL A 109 -0.54 15.76 10.36
C VAL A 109 -0.15 15.19 9.01
N GLU A 110 1.11 14.78 8.89
CA GLU A 110 1.72 14.21 7.69
C GLU A 110 1.69 12.68 7.76
N LEU A 111 1.31 12.01 6.67
CA LEU A 111 1.66 10.61 6.52
C LEU A 111 3.09 10.51 6.01
N TYR A 112 4.04 10.29 6.91
CA TYR A 112 5.46 10.32 6.57
C TYR A 112 5.93 9.10 5.78
N ALA A 113 5.44 7.92 6.17
CA ALA A 113 5.69 6.65 5.50
C ALA A 113 4.63 5.63 5.92
N ARG A 114 4.67 4.43 5.32
CA ARG A 114 3.76 3.35 5.71
C ARG A 114 4.40 1.98 5.54
N TYR A 115 4.15 1.10 6.52
CA TYR A 115 4.39 -0.33 6.34
C TYR A 115 3.15 -1.01 5.76
N ILE A 116 3.39 -1.94 4.85
CA ILE A 116 2.38 -2.84 4.29
C ILE A 116 2.73 -4.23 4.79
N THR A 117 1.94 -4.74 5.72
CA THR A 117 2.14 -6.06 6.31
C THR A 117 1.12 -7.03 5.73
N PHE A 118 1.54 -8.25 5.42
CA PHE A 118 0.65 -9.26 4.88
C PHE A 118 -0.05 -9.98 6.03
N SER A 119 -1.37 -9.77 6.16
CA SER A 119 -2.17 -10.34 7.24
C SER A 119 -2.48 -11.84 7.05
N GLN A 120 -2.32 -12.32 5.82
CA GLN A 120 -2.49 -13.69 5.33
C GLN A 120 -1.39 -13.93 4.28
N PRO A 121 -0.89 -15.17 4.06
CA PRO A 121 -1.54 -16.45 4.36
C PRO A 121 -1.16 -17.19 5.66
N HIS A 122 -0.18 -16.74 6.47
CA HIS A 122 0.25 -17.50 7.67
C HIS A 122 0.43 -16.63 8.93
N LYS A 123 -0.10 -17.08 10.08
CA LYS A 123 0.13 -16.59 11.46
C LYS A 123 0.42 -15.08 11.62
N GLY A 124 -0.32 -14.20 10.95
CA GLY A 124 -0.10 -12.74 11.05
C GLY A 124 1.15 -12.21 10.32
N GLY A 125 1.62 -12.90 9.28
CA GLY A 125 2.71 -12.47 8.39
C GLY A 125 4.03 -13.25 8.53
N PHE A 126 4.07 -14.25 9.41
CA PHE A 126 5.27 -15.08 9.65
C PHE A 126 5.25 -16.36 8.80
N LEU A 127 6.37 -16.65 8.14
CA LEU A 127 6.56 -17.81 7.28
C LEU A 127 7.67 -18.70 7.86
N PRO A 128 7.49 -20.03 7.93
CA PRO A 128 8.57 -20.94 8.31
C PRO A 128 9.79 -20.81 7.37
N ARG A 129 10.98 -21.12 7.86
CA ARG A 129 12.21 -21.12 7.04
C ARG A 129 12.31 -22.37 6.17
N SER A 130 11.40 -22.48 5.21
CA SER A 130 11.19 -23.67 4.39
C SER A 130 11.26 -23.36 2.89
N LYS A 131 11.40 -24.41 2.07
CA LYS A 131 11.33 -24.28 0.60
C LYS A 131 9.97 -23.74 0.14
N ALA A 132 8.87 -24.20 0.74
CA ALA A 132 7.53 -23.72 0.40
C ALA A 132 7.36 -22.22 0.68
N SER A 133 7.98 -21.72 1.75
CA SER A 133 7.97 -20.30 2.08
C SER A 133 8.81 -19.46 1.12
N LEU A 134 9.90 -20.00 0.57
CA LEU A 134 10.63 -19.34 -0.52
C LEU A 134 9.79 -19.22 -1.79
N GLU A 135 8.98 -20.23 -2.12
CA GLU A 135 8.05 -20.18 -3.26
C GLU A 135 6.97 -19.11 -3.03
N ILE A 136 6.45 -18.95 -1.80
CA ILE A 136 5.53 -17.85 -1.46
C ILE A 136 6.20 -16.48 -1.62
N ILE A 137 7.42 -16.32 -1.09
CA ILE A 137 8.18 -15.07 -1.19
C ILE A 137 8.47 -14.74 -2.66
N GLU A 138 8.83 -15.74 -3.47
CA GLU A 138 9.05 -15.58 -4.91
C GLU A 138 7.81 -15.00 -5.60
N HIS A 139 6.64 -15.57 -5.37
CA HIS A 139 5.40 -15.05 -5.93
C HIS A 139 5.06 -13.63 -5.44
N ILE A 140 5.35 -13.30 -4.18
CA ILE A 140 5.19 -11.94 -3.66
C ILE A 140 6.10 -10.97 -4.42
N LEU A 141 7.37 -11.30 -4.60
CA LEU A 141 8.34 -10.46 -5.32
C LEU A 141 7.97 -10.31 -6.80
N GLU A 142 7.44 -11.37 -7.41
CA GLU A 142 6.89 -11.33 -8.77
C GLU A 142 5.73 -10.35 -8.87
N ALA A 143 4.72 -10.46 -8.00
CA ALA A 143 3.55 -9.57 -8.03
C ALA A 143 3.92 -8.10 -7.75
N ILE A 144 4.86 -7.83 -6.84
CA ILE A 144 5.38 -6.46 -6.63
C ILE A 144 6.08 -5.97 -7.89
N THR A 145 6.83 -6.85 -8.58
CA THR A 145 7.49 -6.50 -9.82
C THR A 145 6.53 -6.16 -10.94
N GLU A 146 5.49 -6.98 -11.12
CA GLU A 146 4.43 -6.70 -12.08
C GLU A 146 3.71 -5.40 -11.78
N TYR A 147 3.40 -5.13 -10.50
CA TYR A 147 2.83 -3.86 -10.06
C TYR A 147 3.71 -2.67 -10.44
N GLU A 148 4.99 -2.70 -10.10
CA GLU A 148 5.88 -1.55 -10.34
C GLU A 148 6.11 -1.31 -11.83
N VAL A 149 6.23 -2.37 -12.63
CA VAL A 149 6.33 -2.26 -14.09
C VAL A 149 5.04 -1.69 -14.68
N SER A 150 3.87 -1.98 -14.09
CA SER A 150 2.57 -1.49 -14.58
C SER A 150 2.13 -0.16 -13.96
N LEU A 151 2.92 0.43 -13.05
CA LEU A 151 2.53 1.62 -12.28
C LEU A 151 2.10 2.80 -13.16
N TYR A 152 2.77 3.02 -14.30
CA TYR A 152 2.45 4.07 -15.25
C TYR A 152 1.06 3.90 -15.91
N HIS A 153 0.51 2.69 -15.89
CA HIS A 153 -0.87 2.45 -16.31
C HIS A 153 -1.86 2.87 -15.23
N PHE A 154 -1.52 2.74 -13.95
CA PHE A 154 -2.41 3.15 -12.84
C PHE A 154 -2.46 4.64 -12.65
N ILE A 155 -1.38 5.35 -12.94
CA ILE A 155 -1.22 6.74 -12.48
C ILE A 155 -1.35 7.72 -13.64
N GLU A 156 -2.00 8.86 -13.39
CA GLU A 156 -2.10 9.98 -14.34
C GLU A 156 -0.83 10.83 -14.28
N SER A 157 0.30 10.28 -14.71
CA SER A 157 1.55 11.04 -14.88
C SER A 157 1.69 11.55 -16.31
N ASP A 158 2.12 12.80 -16.47
CA ASP A 158 2.44 13.42 -17.76
C ASP A 158 3.89 13.90 -17.73
N SER A 159 4.74 13.31 -18.58
CA SER A 159 6.17 13.66 -18.65
C SER A 159 6.43 15.10 -19.11
N ASN A 160 5.42 15.78 -19.67
CA ASN A 160 5.52 17.17 -20.13
C ASN A 160 5.04 18.17 -19.07
N GLN A 161 4.54 17.69 -17.93
CA GLN A 161 4.08 18.54 -16.84
C GLN A 161 5.08 18.53 -15.70
N ASN A 162 5.27 19.70 -15.09
CA ASN A 162 6.11 19.83 -13.90
C ASN A 162 5.35 19.34 -12.66
N ASP A 163 6.08 18.70 -11.76
CA ASP A 163 5.56 18.30 -10.47
C ASP A 163 5.17 19.53 -9.65
N SER A 164 3.91 19.59 -9.24
CA SER A 164 3.40 20.65 -8.39
C SER A 164 2.20 20.16 -7.56
N CYS A 165 2.00 20.84 -6.44
CA CYS A 165 0.91 20.60 -5.51
C CYS A 165 0.24 21.94 -5.19
N ASP A 166 -1.08 22.01 -5.37
CA ASP A 166 -1.90 23.20 -5.10
C ASP A 166 -2.84 22.92 -3.91
N TYR A 167 -2.95 23.90 -3.03
CA TYR A 167 -3.78 23.88 -1.82
C TYR A 167 -4.89 24.95 -1.83
N THR A 168 -4.89 25.82 -2.85
CA THR A 168 -5.66 27.08 -2.85
C THR A 168 -6.76 27.15 -3.90
N GLY A 169 -6.75 26.26 -4.89
CA GLY A 169 -7.76 26.24 -5.96
C GLY A 169 -9.20 26.18 -5.44
N LEU A 170 -10.07 27.03 -6.01
CA LEU A 170 -11.49 27.10 -5.61
C LEU A 170 -12.21 25.77 -5.81
N ASP A 171 -12.00 25.10 -6.95
CA ASP A 171 -12.62 23.80 -7.25
C ASP A 171 -12.20 22.72 -6.26
N LEU A 172 -10.92 22.72 -5.85
CA LEU A 172 -10.39 21.84 -4.82
C LEU A 172 -11.09 22.11 -3.48
N HIS A 173 -11.19 23.37 -3.08
CA HIS A 173 -11.85 23.73 -1.82
C HIS A 173 -13.33 23.35 -1.82
N VAL A 174 -14.07 23.61 -2.89
CA VAL A 174 -15.49 23.23 -3.02
C VAL A 174 -15.66 21.71 -2.93
N TRP A 175 -14.80 20.94 -3.59
CA TRP A 175 -14.81 19.49 -3.52
C TRP A 175 -14.52 18.98 -2.09
N ALA A 176 -13.47 19.50 -1.45
CA ALA A 176 -13.11 19.12 -0.08
C ALA A 176 -14.20 19.48 0.95
N VAL A 177 -14.81 20.67 0.83
CA VAL A 177 -15.95 21.09 1.68
C VAL A 177 -17.14 20.16 1.51
N THR A 178 -17.39 19.65 0.30
CA THR A 178 -18.47 18.70 0.04
C THR A 178 -18.23 17.38 0.77
N LEU A 179 -17.01 16.86 0.75
CA LEU A 179 -16.64 15.65 1.49
C LEU A 179 -16.70 15.87 3.00
N ALA A 180 -16.17 16.98 3.51
CA ALA A 180 -16.21 17.31 4.94
C ALA A 180 -17.66 17.41 5.44
N LYS A 181 -18.55 18.04 4.67
CA LYS A 181 -19.99 18.08 4.98
C LYS A 181 -20.62 16.69 5.01
N ALA A 182 -20.30 15.83 4.05
CA ALA A 182 -20.80 14.45 4.02
C ALA A 182 -20.35 13.62 5.24
N LEU A 183 -19.19 13.95 5.82
CA LEU A 183 -18.65 13.35 7.04
C LEU A 183 -19.09 14.08 8.33
N ASN A 184 -19.98 15.08 8.24
CA ASN A 184 -20.35 15.94 9.37
C ASN A 184 -19.13 16.57 10.10
N GLN A 185 -18.08 16.93 9.35
CA GLN A 185 -16.84 17.49 9.88
C GLN A 185 -16.62 18.94 9.40
N ASN A 186 -16.01 19.76 10.26
CA ASN A 186 -15.56 21.10 9.88
C ASN A 186 -14.29 21.01 9.02
N ILE A 187 -14.29 21.63 7.84
CA ILE A 187 -13.14 21.67 6.92
C ILE A 187 -11.90 22.32 7.55
N LYS A 188 -12.08 23.21 8.54
CA LYS A 188 -11.00 23.89 9.26
C LYS A 188 -10.57 23.15 10.54
N SER A 189 -11.08 21.94 10.78
CA SER A 189 -10.66 21.17 11.95
C SER A 189 -9.25 20.63 11.76
N ASP A 190 -8.51 20.59 12.87
CA ASP A 190 -7.21 19.92 12.92
C ASP A 190 -7.39 18.45 12.51
N GLY A 191 -6.56 17.99 11.56
CA GLY A 191 -6.66 16.64 11.00
C GLY A 191 -7.52 16.49 9.75
N VAL A 192 -7.93 17.59 9.11
CA VAL A 192 -8.36 17.59 7.70
C VAL A 192 -7.23 18.09 6.82
N LEU A 193 -6.87 17.32 5.80
CA LEU A 193 -5.89 17.71 4.80
C LEU A 193 -6.47 17.49 3.40
N TYR A 194 -6.27 18.45 2.50
CA TYR A 194 -6.64 18.27 1.10
C TYR A 194 -5.71 19.04 0.18
N ASN A 195 -5.47 18.48 -1.00
CA ASN A 195 -4.62 19.08 -2.02
C ASN A 195 -5.02 18.61 -3.43
N LYS A 196 -4.48 19.30 -4.43
CA LYS A 196 -4.49 18.87 -5.83
C LYS A 196 -3.05 18.67 -6.26
N ARG A 197 -2.71 17.45 -6.65
CA ARG A 197 -1.45 17.17 -7.34
C ARG A 197 -1.65 17.27 -8.84
N VAL A 198 -0.70 17.90 -9.52
CA VAL A 198 -0.74 18.09 -10.99
C VAL A 198 -0.09 16.91 -11.70
N ASN A 199 1.04 16.43 -11.17
CA ASN A 199 1.75 15.28 -11.70
C ASN A 199 2.26 14.42 -10.53
N PRO A 200 1.71 13.21 -10.31
CA PRO A 200 0.48 12.70 -10.93
C PRO A 200 -0.77 13.57 -10.70
N SER A 201 -1.72 13.53 -11.62
CA SER A 201 -2.98 14.29 -11.53
C SER A 201 -4.00 13.60 -10.62
N TRP A 202 -4.27 14.20 -9.45
CA TRP A 202 -5.37 13.78 -8.57
C TRP A 202 -5.82 14.87 -7.59
N LEU A 203 -7.04 14.72 -7.05
CA LEU A 203 -7.47 15.43 -5.84
C LEU A 203 -7.38 14.49 -4.65
N TYR A 204 -6.87 15.01 -3.54
CA TYR A 204 -6.70 14.26 -2.30
C TYR A 204 -7.44 14.94 -1.16
N PHE A 205 -8.14 14.16 -0.36
CA PHE A 205 -8.78 14.56 0.89
C PHE A 205 -8.49 13.49 1.94
N ARG A 206 -8.12 13.91 3.14
CA ARG A 206 -7.93 13.03 4.30
C ARG A 206 -8.63 13.61 5.52
N SER A 207 -9.27 12.73 6.27
CA SER A 207 -9.82 13.00 7.60
C SER A 207 -9.27 11.98 8.58
N LEU A 208 -8.52 12.46 9.58
CA LEU A 208 -7.98 11.59 10.63
C LEU A 208 -9.03 11.11 11.61
N SER A 209 -9.97 11.98 11.98
CA SER A 209 -11.05 11.65 12.91
C SER A 209 -11.90 10.49 12.38
N HIS A 210 -12.07 10.42 11.06
CA HIS A 210 -12.79 9.34 10.38
C HIS A 210 -11.87 8.22 9.87
N LYS A 211 -10.54 8.36 9.99
CA LYS A 211 -9.53 7.45 9.43
C LYS A 211 -9.79 7.14 7.95
N LEU A 212 -10.11 8.18 7.18
CA LEU A 212 -10.53 8.06 5.79
C LEU A 212 -9.66 8.94 4.90
N SER A 213 -9.28 8.38 3.76
CA SER A 213 -8.73 9.14 2.65
C SER A 213 -9.59 8.93 1.40
N VAL A 214 -9.80 10.00 0.64
CA VAL A 214 -10.54 10.01 -0.61
C VAL A 214 -9.62 10.56 -1.69
N ILE A 215 -9.40 9.74 -2.72
CA ILE A 215 -8.57 10.09 -3.87
C ILE A 215 -9.47 10.16 -5.10
N ARG A 216 -9.50 11.31 -5.77
CA ARG A 216 -10.12 11.45 -7.09
C ARG A 216 -9.04 11.37 -8.16
N ALA A 217 -8.87 10.18 -8.72
CA ALA A 217 -7.95 9.89 -9.83
C ALA A 217 -8.67 9.01 -10.87
N PRO A 218 -9.28 9.60 -11.92
CA PRO A 218 -10.14 8.87 -12.86
C PRO A 218 -9.49 7.65 -13.51
N LYS A 219 -8.26 7.77 -14.04
CA LYS A 219 -7.50 6.67 -14.66
C LYS A 219 -7.17 5.58 -13.64
N THR A 220 -6.68 5.95 -12.46
CA THR A 220 -6.38 5.00 -11.38
C THR A 220 -7.63 4.21 -10.99
N ALA A 221 -8.74 4.91 -10.78
CA ALA A 221 -10.01 4.28 -10.44
C ALA A 221 -10.52 3.36 -11.57
N TYR A 222 -10.32 3.74 -12.83
CA TYR A 222 -10.66 2.90 -13.98
C TYR A 222 -9.82 1.61 -14.00
N MET A 223 -8.50 1.71 -13.89
CA MET A 223 -7.61 0.55 -13.91
C MET A 223 -7.88 -0.41 -12.76
N LEU A 224 -8.11 0.12 -11.55
CA LEU A 224 -8.49 -0.69 -10.39
C LEU A 224 -9.81 -1.44 -10.64
N ARG A 225 -10.81 -0.81 -11.26
CA ARG A 225 -12.06 -1.49 -11.63
C ARG A 225 -11.83 -2.61 -12.63
N GLU A 226 -10.95 -2.42 -13.62
CA GLU A 226 -10.64 -3.48 -14.59
C GLU A 226 -9.93 -4.67 -13.94
N LEU A 227 -8.98 -4.43 -13.02
CA LEU A 227 -8.37 -5.51 -12.24
C LEU A 227 -9.41 -6.30 -11.41
N VAL A 228 -10.34 -5.58 -10.77
CA VAL A 228 -11.40 -6.18 -9.95
C VAL A 228 -12.41 -6.95 -10.80
N LYS A 229 -12.67 -6.55 -12.05
CA LYS A 229 -13.56 -7.31 -12.95
C LYS A 229 -12.94 -8.61 -13.43
N ASN A 230 -11.63 -8.62 -13.63
CA ASN A 230 -10.88 -9.79 -14.12
C ASN A 230 -10.56 -10.80 -13.01
N THR A 231 -10.98 -10.51 -11.78
CA THR A 231 -10.86 -11.41 -10.64
C THR A 231 -12.17 -12.13 -10.37
N ASN A 232 -12.09 -13.36 -9.84
CA ASN A 232 -13.24 -14.17 -9.45
C ASN A 232 -13.92 -13.65 -8.16
N PHE A 233 -14.12 -12.34 -8.03
CA PHE A 233 -14.92 -11.80 -6.94
C PHE A 233 -16.39 -12.00 -7.23
N GLU A 234 -17.14 -12.46 -6.24
CA GLU A 234 -18.58 -12.46 -6.33
C GLU A 234 -19.07 -11.04 -6.07
N LYS A 235 -19.70 -10.46 -7.10
CA LYS A 235 -20.40 -9.18 -6.99
C LYS A 235 -21.58 -9.36 -6.05
N THR A 236 -21.56 -8.72 -4.90
CA THR A 236 -22.58 -8.92 -3.86
C THR A 236 -23.65 -7.86 -3.85
N HIS A 237 -23.32 -6.63 -4.23
CA HIS A 237 -24.28 -5.54 -4.24
C HIS A 237 -23.91 -4.44 -5.25
N SER A 238 -24.91 -3.75 -5.81
CA SER A 238 -24.73 -2.50 -6.54
C SER A 238 -25.82 -1.52 -6.19
N SER A 239 -25.41 -0.28 -5.92
CA SER A 239 -26.29 0.84 -5.65
C SER A 239 -25.59 2.10 -6.17
N ASP A 240 -26.32 2.98 -6.84
CA ASP A 240 -25.89 4.33 -7.24
C ASP A 240 -24.54 4.41 -7.99
N GLY A 241 -24.27 3.44 -8.87
CA GLY A 241 -23.03 3.38 -9.65
C GLY A 241 -21.83 2.79 -8.89
N TYR A 242 -22.01 2.41 -7.62
CA TYR A 242 -21.03 1.68 -6.82
C TYR A 242 -21.24 0.17 -6.96
N SER A 243 -20.15 -0.60 -6.95
CA SER A 243 -20.17 -2.07 -6.93
C SER A 243 -19.38 -2.57 -5.74
N PHE A 244 -20.03 -3.41 -4.93
CA PHE A 244 -19.43 -4.08 -3.79
C PHE A 244 -19.10 -5.53 -4.18
N TYR A 245 -17.89 -5.94 -3.82
CA TYR A 245 -17.35 -7.25 -4.15
C TYR A 245 -16.98 -7.95 -2.85
N ILE A 246 -17.50 -9.16 -2.64
CA ILE A 246 -17.00 -10.03 -1.58
C ILE A 246 -16.11 -11.07 -2.23
N ASN A 247 -14.91 -11.17 -1.68
CA ASN A 247 -14.07 -12.31 -1.94
C ASN A 247 -14.55 -13.46 -1.06
N LYS A 248 -15.16 -14.50 -1.65
CA LYS A 248 -15.17 -15.82 -0.99
C LYS A 248 -13.70 -16.18 -0.70
N PRO A 249 -13.37 -16.82 0.43
CA PRO A 249 -11.99 -16.90 0.91
C PRO A 249 -11.06 -17.53 -0.13
N THR A 250 -10.44 -16.71 -0.97
CA THR A 250 -9.30 -17.09 -1.80
C THR A 250 -8.08 -16.95 -0.91
N LEU A 251 -7.40 -18.10 -0.72
CA LEU A 251 -6.27 -18.33 0.17
C LEU A 251 -6.51 -18.11 1.68
N ASN A 252 -7.49 -18.80 2.27
CA ASN A 252 -7.35 -19.32 3.65
C ASN A 252 -7.88 -20.76 3.76
N ALA A 253 -7.35 -21.63 2.93
CA ALA A 253 -7.38 -23.05 3.18
C ALA A 253 -6.20 -23.68 2.43
N PHE A 254 -4.99 -23.54 2.97
CA PHE A 254 -4.32 -24.81 3.22
C PHE A 254 -5.29 -25.52 4.16
N LYS A 255 -5.98 -26.54 3.65
CA LYS A 255 -6.77 -27.47 4.46
C LYS A 255 -5.87 -27.93 5.61
N ASP A 256 -6.02 -27.33 6.78
CA ASP A 256 -6.09 -28.14 7.98
C ASP A 256 -7.56 -28.52 8.09
N ASP A 257 -7.83 -29.83 8.07
CA ASP A 257 -9.16 -30.42 8.03
C ASP A 257 -10.00 -30.11 9.29
N GLU A 258 -9.58 -29.21 10.17
CA GLU A 258 -10.31 -28.81 11.37
C GLU A 258 -10.04 -27.35 11.71
N THR A 259 -11.01 -26.45 11.50
CA THR A 259 -11.37 -25.43 12.51
C THR A 259 -12.54 -24.56 12.07
N THR A 260 -13.59 -24.59 12.88
CA THR A 260 -14.77 -23.73 12.82
C THR A 260 -14.38 -22.29 13.17
N ILE A 261 -14.62 -21.32 12.28
CA ILE A 261 -14.48 -19.90 12.60
C ILE A 261 -15.84 -19.35 13.03
N LEU A 262 -15.97 -19.06 14.32
CA LEU A 262 -17.08 -18.30 14.91
C LEU A 262 -16.79 -16.79 14.77
N LEU A 263 -17.60 -16.10 13.99
CA LEU A 263 -17.62 -14.63 13.93
C LEU A 263 -18.29 -14.09 15.21
N LYS A 264 -17.54 -13.42 16.06
CA LYS A 264 -18.11 -12.50 17.05
C LYS A 264 -18.31 -11.13 16.39
N VAL A 265 -19.56 -10.67 16.40
CA VAL A 265 -19.97 -9.30 16.08
C VAL A 265 -19.48 -8.34 17.16
#